data_AF-W2MNM1-F1
#
_entry.id   AF-W2MNM1-F1
#
_cell.length_a   1.000
_cell.length_b   1.000
_cell.length_c   1.000
_cell.angle_alpha   90.00
_cell.angle_beta   90.00
_cell.angle_gamma   90.00
#
_symmetry.space_group_name_H-M   'P 1'
#
loop_
_entity.id
_entity.type
_entity.pdbx_description
1 polymer ?
#
loop_
_entity_poly.entity_id
_entity_poly.type
_entity_poly.pdbx_seq_one_letter_code
_entity_poly.pdbx_strand_id
1 'polypeptide(L)' 'MDCVDTYIKPDSGVEVSLIAPELVDKLLQQLVWLPRQSLASTQVVRGVGPTPISIQEETSLCLRFQTPDGSLLLRNV' A
#
# COMPACT_ATOMS: atom_id res chain seq x y z
N MET A 1 -5.50 -9.97 16.85
CA MET A 1 -5.01 -10.73 15.68
C MET A 1 -5.47 -9.91 14.51
N ASP A 2 -4.64 -8.94 14.10
CA ASP A 2 -5.09 -7.81 13.27
C ASP A 2 -4.17 -7.74 12.05
N CYS A 3 -4.05 -8.86 11.33
CA CYS A 3 -3.14 -8.99 10.19
C CYS A 3 -3.80 -9.75 9.04
N VAL A 4 -3.73 -9.13 7.85
CA VAL A 4 -4.12 -9.75 6.58
C VAL A 4 -2.86 -10.20 5.87
N ASP A 5 -2.76 -11.50 5.59
CA ASP A 5 -1.72 -12.00 4.70
C ASP A 5 -1.99 -11.51 3.27
N THR A 6 -1.00 -10.88 2.68
CA THR A 6 -1.08 -10.33 1.33
C THR A 6 0.26 -10.40 0.63
N TYR A 7 0.23 -10.37 -0.70
CA TYR A 7 1.43 -10.22 -1.50
C TYR A 7 1.70 -8.75 -1.78
N ILE A 8 2.92 -8.30 -1.52
CA ILE A 8 3.38 -6.95 -1.85
C ILE A 8 4.48 -7.10 -2.88
N LYS A 9 4.36 -6.40 -4.00
CA LYS A 9 5.39 -6.35 -5.02
C LYS A 9 6.28 -5.12 -4.76
N PRO A 10 7.52 -5.29 -4.27
CA PRO A 10 8.46 -4.19 -4.25
C PRO A 10 8.78 -3.79 -5.70
N ASP A 11 8.65 -2.50 -6.00
CA ASP A 11 8.91 -1.95 -7.33
C ASP A 11 9.78 -0.70 -7.17
N SER A 12 11.04 -0.77 -7.60
CA SER A 12 11.97 0.37 -7.48
C SER A 12 11.72 1.45 -8.51
N GLY A 13 10.87 1.19 -9.51
CA GLY A 13 10.53 2.14 -10.57
C GLY A 13 9.37 3.06 -10.22
N VAL A 14 8.74 2.90 -9.04
CA VAL A 14 7.62 3.74 -8.61
C VAL A 14 8.04 4.75 -7.56
N GLU A 15 7.55 5.97 -7.70
CA GLU A 15 7.83 7.07 -6.77
C GLU A 15 6.96 7.01 -5.50
N VAL A 16 5.82 6.29 -5.58
CA VAL A 16 4.83 6.21 -4.51
C VAL A 16 4.39 4.77 -4.26
N SER A 17 4.05 4.46 -3.00
CA SER A 17 3.42 3.19 -2.65
C SER A 17 1.92 3.24 -2.96
N LEU A 18 1.45 2.30 -3.76
CA LEU A 18 0.02 2.14 -4.05
C LEU A 18 -0.57 1.00 -3.23
N ILE A 19 -1.73 1.28 -2.63
CA ILE A 19 -2.50 0.28 -1.88
C ILE A 19 -3.66 -0.16 -2.76
N ALA A 20 -3.73 -1.45 -3.05
CA ALA A 20 -4.85 -2.03 -3.79
C ALA A 20 -6.14 -1.91 -2.95
N PRO A 21 -7.28 -1.46 -3.53
CA PRO A 21 -8.55 -1.35 -2.81
C PRO A 21 -8.95 -2.65 -2.10
N GLU A 22 -8.67 -3.80 -2.71
CA GLU A 22 -8.99 -5.12 -2.15
C GLU A 22 -8.25 -5.39 -0.83
N LEU A 23 -7.07 -4.82 -0.63
CA LEU A 23 -6.34 -4.93 0.64
C LEU A 23 -7.00 -4.07 1.72
N VAL A 24 -7.46 -2.87 1.37
CA VAL A 24 -8.19 -1.98 2.28
C VAL A 24 -9.48 -2.68 2.75
N ASP A 25 -10.24 -3.25 1.83
CA ASP A 25 -11.49 -3.96 2.15
C ASP A 25 -11.25 -5.14 3.10
N LYS A 26 -10.20 -5.95 2.86
CA LYS A 26 -9.84 -7.06 3.75
C LYS A 26 -9.47 -6.59 5.15
N LEU A 27 -8.72 -5.50 5.27
CA LEU A 27 -8.33 -4.94 6.57
C LEU A 27 -9.56 -4.40 7.33
N LEU A 28 -10.46 -3.71 6.65
CA LEU A 28 -11.72 -3.23 7.24
C LEU A 28 -12.63 -4.39 7.70
N GLN A 29 -12.70 -5.48 6.93
CA GLN A 29 -13.44 -6.70 7.32
C GLN A 29 -12.88 -7.35 8.59
N GLN A 30 -11.57 -7.22 8.84
CA GLN A 30 -10.92 -7.67 10.08
C GLN A 30 -11.00 -6.64 11.22
N LEU A 31 -11.80 -5.58 11.05
CA LEU A 31 -11.93 -4.50 12.03
C LEU A 31 -10.62 -3.76 12.31
N VAL A 32 -9.65 -3.82 11.39
CA VAL A 32 -8.42 -3.05 11.48
C VAL A 32 -8.76 -1.59 11.26
N TRP A 33 -8.38 -0.74 12.21
CA TRP A 33 -8.57 0.69 12.06
C TRP A 33 -7.57 1.26 11.05
N LEU A 34 -8.09 1.87 9.99
CA LEU A 34 -7.32 2.52 8.93
C LEU A 34 -7.66 4.01 8.88
N PRO A 35 -6.81 4.90 9.43
CA PRO A 35 -7.02 6.33 9.32
C PRO A 35 -6.82 6.74 7.85
N ARG A 36 -7.89 7.18 7.20
CA ARG A 36 -7.86 7.72 5.82
C ARG A 36 -7.81 9.23 5.90
N GLN A 37 -6.87 9.83 5.16
CA GLN A 37 -6.75 11.27 5.03
C GLN A 37 -6.98 11.65 3.57
N SER A 38 -7.83 12.63 3.33
CA SER A 38 -7.99 13.18 1.99
C SER A 38 -6.73 13.94 1.60
N LEU A 39 -6.24 13.68 0.39
CA LEU A 39 -5.10 14.41 -0.17
C LEU A 39 -5.52 15.86 -0.49
N ALA A 40 -4.60 16.80 -0.29
CA ALA A 40 -4.84 18.21 -0.60
C ALA A 40 -5.14 18.46 -2.09
N SER A 41 -4.67 17.56 -2.96
CA SER A 41 -5.00 17.53 -4.39
C SER A 41 -5.07 16.08 -4.87
N THR A 42 -5.86 15.84 -5.92
CA THR A 42 -5.89 14.52 -6.56
C THR A 42 -4.54 14.22 -7.19
N GLN A 43 -3.94 13.09 -6.83
CA GLN A 43 -2.74 12.59 -7.49
C GLN A 43 -3.11 11.68 -8.66
N VAL A 44 -2.42 11.81 -9.78
CA VAL A 44 -2.66 10.99 -10.98
C VAL A 44 -1.44 10.12 -11.21
N VAL A 45 -1.64 8.81 -11.11
CA VAL A 45 -0.58 7.82 -11.31
C VAL A 45 -0.75 7.16 -12.67
N ARG A 46 0.33 7.17 -13.47
CA ARG A 46 0.37 6.59 -14.81
C ARG A 46 1.18 5.30 -14.76
N GLY A 47 0.52 4.18 -15.08
CA GLY A 47 1.19 2.89 -15.26
C GLY A 47 1.53 2.63 -16.72
N VAL A 48 1.86 1.37 -17.01
CA VAL A 48 2.08 0.88 -18.39
C VAL A 48 0.79 0.89 -19.21
N GLY A 49 -0.37 0.76 -18.55
CA GLY A 49 -1.68 0.77 -19.19
C GLY A 49 -2.10 2.17 -19.68
N PRO A 50 -3.06 2.24 -20.62
CA PRO A 50 -3.50 3.51 -21.21
C PRO A 50 -4.29 4.39 -20.24
N THR A 51 -4.90 3.79 -19.21
CA THR A 51 -5.77 4.48 -18.27
C THR A 51 -4.99 4.89 -17.02
N PRO A 52 -4.85 6.20 -16.75
CA PRO A 52 -4.28 6.67 -15.50
C PRO A 52 -5.22 6.41 -14.32
N ILE A 53 -4.66 6.23 -13.13
CA ILE A 53 -5.40 6.06 -11.87
C ILE A 53 -5.37 7.37 -11.10
N SER A 54 -6.52 7.82 -10.61
CA SER A 54 -6.62 8.99 -9.72
C SER A 54 -6.71 8.55 -8.27
N ILE A 55 -5.87 9.13 -7.42
CA ILE A 55 -5.78 8.87 -5.99
C ILE A 55 -6.19 10.14 -5.24
N GLN A 56 -7.12 9.99 -4.30
CA GLN A 56 -7.69 11.12 -3.55
C GLN A 56 -7.45 11.01 -2.05
N GLU A 57 -6.92 9.89 -1.59
CA GLU A 57 -6.74 9.61 -0.18
C GLU A 57 -5.45 8.84 0.07
N GLU A 58 -4.93 8.98 1.27
CA GLU A 58 -3.79 8.24 1.78
C GLU A 58 -4.14 7.62 3.13
N THR A 59 -3.43 6.53 3.44
CA THR A 59 -3.47 5.89 4.75
C THR A 59 -2.11 5.27 5.06
N SER A 60 -1.82 5.08 6.34
CA SER A 60 -0.60 4.41 6.79
C SER A 60 -0.88 2.95 7.10
N LEU A 61 -0.11 2.05 6.47
CA LEU A 61 -0.16 0.62 6.77
C LEU A 61 1.07 0.21 7.57
N CYS A 62 0.85 -0.55 8.64
CA CYS A 62 1.94 -1.22 9.35
C CYS A 62 2.25 -2.54 8.62
N LEU A 63 3.34 -2.56 7.86
CA LEU A 63 3.74 -3.74 7.10
C LEU A 63 4.72 -4.59 7.91
N ARG A 64 4.51 -5.90 7.91
CA ARG A 64 5.46 -6.89 8.42
C ARG A 64 5.78 -7.87 7.30
N PHE A 65 7.06 -7.97 6.95
CA PHE A 65 7.53 -8.91 5.94
C PHE A 65 8.09 -10.16 6.62
N GLN A 66 7.62 -11.33 6.19
CA GLN A 66 8.30 -12.59 6.46
C GLN A 66 9.12 -12.94 5.22
N THR A 67 10.44 -12.98 5.35
CA THR A 67 11.31 -13.60 4.35
C THR A 67 11.79 -14.94 4.87
N PRO A 68 12.20 -15.88 4.00
CA PRO A 68 12.74 -17.18 4.42
C PRO A 68 13.87 -17.08 5.45
N ASP A 69 14.62 -15.98 5.46
CA ASP A 69 15.78 -15.75 6.33
C ASP A 69 15.53 -14.69 7.45
N GLY A 70 14.30 -14.17 7.61
CA GLY A 70 13.95 -13.23 8.67
C GLY A 70 13.34 -11.89 8.22
N SER A 71 13.72 -10.78 8.86
CA SER A 71 13.13 -9.45 8.61
C SER A 71 13.79 -8.74 7.43
N LEU A 72 12.99 -8.22 6.50
CA LEU A 72 13.47 -7.39 5.40
C LEU A 72 13.90 -6.01 5.94
N LEU A 73 15.20 -5.70 5.91
CA LEU A 73 15.73 -4.42 6.36
C LEU A 73 15.94 -3.49 5.16
N LEU A 74 14.99 -2.58 4.92
CA LEU A 74 15.15 -1.54 3.90
C LEU A 74 16.09 -0.45 4.44
N ARG A 75 17.29 -0.32 3.85
CA ARG A 75 18.21 0.79 4.10
C ARG A 75 18.12 1.77 2.94
N ASN A 76 17.90 3.04 3.25
CA ASN A 76 18.09 4.11 2.28
C ASN A 76 19.61 4.26 2.08
N VAL A 77 20.10 4.07 0.85
CA VAL A 77 21.52 4.25 0.47
C VAL A 77 21.67 5.50 -0.36
#